data_AF-A0A091NC13-F1
#
_entry.id   AF-A0A091NC13-F1
#
_cell.length_a   1.000
_cell.length_b   1.000
_cell.length_c   1.000
_cell.angle_alpha   90.00
_cell.angle_beta   90.00
_cell.angle_gamma   90.00
#
_symmetry.space_group_name_H-M   'P 1'
#
loop_
_entity.id
_entity.type
_entity.pdbx_description
1 polymer ?
#
loop_
_entity_poly.entity_id
_entity_poly.type
_entity_poly.pdbx_seq_one_letter_code
_entity_poly.pdbx_strand_id
1 'polypeptide(L)' 'RRQQAKLKELQAIAERLGCTLPQLAIAWCLRNEGVSSVLLGASNADQLMENIGAIQV' A
#
# COMPACT_ATOMS: atom_id res chain seq x y z
N ARG A 1 5.64 1.67 -19.32
CA ARG A 1 6.25 0.34 -19.59
C ARG A 1 7.24 -0.09 -18.50
N ARG A 2 8.33 0.64 -18.22
CA ARG A 2 9.34 0.25 -17.20
C ARG A 2 8.80 0.19 -15.76
N GLN A 3 7.94 1.13 -15.37
CA GLN A 3 7.31 1.14 -14.03
C GLN A 3 6.38 -0.07 -13.81
N GLN A 4 5.76 -0.58 -14.87
CA GLN A 4 4.80 -1.68 -14.79
C GLN A 4 5.47 -3.02 -14.48
N ALA A 5 6.73 -3.21 -14.90
CA ALA A 5 7.53 -4.36 -14.51
C ALA A 5 7.83 -4.35 -13.00
N LYS A 6 8.25 -3.19 -12.46
CA LYS A 6 8.49 -3.03 -11.02
C LYS A 6 7.23 -3.28 -10.19
N LEU A 7 6.07 -2.82 -10.65
CA LEU A 7 4.81 -3.07 -9.95
C LEU A 7 4.48 -4.57 -9.89
N LYS A 8 4.79 -5.35 -10.92
CA LYS A 8 4.61 -6.82 -10.89
C LYS A 8 5.52 -7.50 -9.88
N GLU A 9 6.75 -7.03 -9.75
CA GLU A 9 7.69 -7.54 -8.74
C GLU A 9 7.19 -7.24 -7.32
N LEU A 10 6.68 -6.02 -7.09
CA LEU A 10 6.09 -5.63 -5.80
C LEU A 10 4.76 -6.38 -5.52
N GLN A 11 3.98 -6.69 -6.55
CA GLN A 11 2.74 -7.46 -6.41
C GLN A 11 3.01 -8.84 -5.76
N ALA A 12 4.08 -9.53 -6.16
CA ALA A 12 4.45 -10.80 -5.54
C ALA A 12 4.82 -10.67 -4.06
N ILE A 13 5.34 -9.51 -3.62
CA ILE A 13 5.61 -9.22 -2.21
C ILE A 13 4.29 -8.98 -1.47
N ALA A 14 3.39 -8.18 -2.05
CA ALA A 14 2.08 -7.90 -1.47
C ALA A 14 1.28 -9.20 -1.23
N GLU A 15 1.28 -10.10 -2.22
CA GLU A 15 0.64 -11.43 -2.13
C GLU A 15 1.23 -12.29 -1.01
N ARG A 16 2.56 -12.32 -0.88
CA ARG A 16 3.24 -13.05 0.21
C ARG A 16 2.90 -12.50 1.60
N LEU A 17 2.62 -11.20 1.70
CA LEU A 17 2.21 -10.54 2.93
C LEU A 17 0.69 -10.56 3.14
N GLY A 18 -0.08 -11.11 2.19
CA GLY A 18 -1.54 -11.17 2.29
C GLY A 18 -2.24 -9.81 2.20
N CYS A 19 -1.62 -8.83 1.53
CA CYS A 19 -2.15 -7.46 1.40
C CYS A 19 -2.26 -7.04 -0.07
N THR A 20 -3.00 -5.96 -0.32
CA THR A 20 -3.06 -5.35 -1.66
C THR A 20 -1.85 -4.46 -1.92
N LEU A 21 -1.53 -4.21 -3.19
CA LEU A 21 -0.39 -3.35 -3.54
C LEU A 21 -0.52 -1.91 -2.99
N PRO A 22 -1.71 -1.27 -2.99
CA PRO A 22 -1.93 -0.01 -2.27
C PRO A 22 -1.64 -0.11 -0.77
N GLN A 23 -2.11 -1.19 -0.11
CA GLN A 23 -1.86 -1.40 1.31
C GLN A 23 -0.36 -1.54 1.61
N LEU A 24 0.37 -2.30 0.80
CA LEU A 24 1.82 -2.43 0.91
C LEU A 24 2.52 -1.06 0.81
N ALA A 25 2.11 -0.22 -0.14
CA ALA A 25 2.71 1.10 -0.32
C ALA A 25 2.46 2.03 0.88
N ILE A 26 1.24 2.02 1.43
CA ILE A 26 0.89 2.83 2.60
C ILE A 26 1.63 2.32 3.85
N ALA A 27 1.62 1.00 4.09
CA ALA A 27 2.33 0.39 5.21
C ALA A 27 3.84 0.65 5.15
N TRP A 28 4.43 0.63 3.95
CA TRP A 28 5.83 0.99 3.73
C TRP A 28 6.13 2.43 4.18
N CYS A 29 5.26 3.39 3.86
CA CYS A 29 5.41 4.77 4.32
C CYS A 29 5.29 4.88 5.85
N LEU A 30 4.32 4.17 6.45
CA LEU A 30 4.07 4.20 7.90
C LEU A 30 5.18 3.54 8.73
N ARG A 31 5.91 2.56 8.17
CA ARG A 31 7.03 1.91 8.86
C ARG A 31 8.28 2.79 8.99
N ASN A 32 8.35 3.93 8.30
CA ASN A 32 9.46 4.86 8.41
C ASN A 32 9.33 5.70 9.69
N GLU A 33 10.29 5.61 10.61
CA GLU A 33 10.31 6.36 11.88
C GLU A 33 10.27 7.88 11.69
N GLY A 34 10.73 8.39 10.53
CA GLY A 34 10.65 9.81 10.19
C GLY A 34 9.26 10.29 9.71
N VAL A 35 8.29 9.38 9.56
CA VAL A 35 6.95 9.68 9.04
C VAL A 35 5.94 9.60 10.18
N SER A 36 5.36 10.74 10.57
CA SER A 36 4.32 10.78 11.61
C SER A 36 2.92 10.48 11.07
N SER A 37 2.66 10.74 9.79
CA SER A 37 1.37 10.50 9.15
C SER A 37 1.51 10.33 7.63
N VAL A 38 0.55 9.63 7.03
CA VAL A 38 0.44 9.45 5.57
C VAL A 38 -0.87 10.07 5.10
N LEU A 39 -0.80 10.99 4.15
CA LEU A 39 -1.98 11.56 3.49
C LEU A 39 -2.43 10.64 2.36
N LEU A 40 -3.68 10.19 2.39
CA LEU A 40 -4.28 9.35 1.36
C LEU A 40 -5.53 9.99 0.76
N GLY A 41 -5.73 9.75 -0.54
CA GLY A 41 -6.97 10.04 -1.25
C GLY A 41 -7.66 8.74 -1.66
N ALA A 42 -9.00 8.76 -1.68
CA ALA A 42 -9.81 7.65 -2.15
C ALA A 42 -10.97 8.19 -2.99
N SER A 43 -11.29 7.50 -4.08
CA SER A 43 -12.36 7.89 -5.00
C SER A 43 -13.74 7.44 -4.52
N ASN A 44 -13.79 6.48 -3.58
CA ASN A 44 -15.00 5.96 -2.96
C ASN A 44 -14.69 5.37 -1.58
N ALA A 45 -15.75 4.98 -0.86
CA ALA A 45 -15.65 4.44 0.48
C ALA A 45 -14.94 3.08 0.51
N ASP A 46 -15.19 2.18 -0.44
CA ASP A 46 -14.57 0.85 -0.46
C ASP A 46 -13.05 0.94 -0.59
N GLN A 47 -12.57 1.80 -1.50
CA GLN A 47 -11.14 2.07 -1.66
C GLN A 47 -10.54 2.69 -0.40
N LEU A 48 -11.27 3.58 0.28
CA LEU A 48 -10.82 4.14 1.55
C LEU A 48 -10.67 3.04 2.61
N MET A 49 -11.66 2.15 2.72
CA MET A 49 -11.64 1.04 3.67
C MET A 49 -10.52 0.04 3.37
N GLU A 50 -10.28 -0.28 2.09
CA GLU A 50 -9.15 -1.09 1.66
C GLU A 50 -7.82 -0.43 2.06
N ASN A 51 -7.63 0.86 1.75
CA ASN A 51 -6.42 1.61 2.08
C ASN A 51 -6.15 1.66 3.59
N ILE A 52 -7.19 1.85 4.42
CA ILE A 52 -7.07 1.84 5.88
C ILE A 52 -6.59 0.47 6.40
N GLY A 53 -6.92 -0.63 5.72
CA GLY A 53 -6.42 -1.97 6.04
C GLY A 53 -4.89 -2.09 6.08
N ALA A 54 -4.16 -1.14 5.47
CA ALA A 54 -2.70 -1.07 5.52
C ALA A 54 -2.11 -1.01 6.93
N ILE A 55 -2.87 -0.57 7.94
CA ILE A 55 -2.40 -0.53 9.34
C ILE A 55 -2.15 -1.93 9.94
N GLN A 56 -2.65 -2.98 9.29
CA GLN A 56 -2.53 -4.38 9.73
C GLN A 56 -1.44 -5.14 8.96
N VAL A 57 -0.67 -4.46 8.10
CA VAL A 57 0.38 -5.02 7.22
C VAL A 57 1.78 -4.80 7.79
#